data_AF-A0A5A7TER8-F1
#
_entry.id   AF-A0A5A7TER8-F1
#
_cell.length_a   1.000
_cell.length_b   1.000
_cell.length_c   1.000
_cell.angle_alpha   90.00
_cell.angle_beta   90.00
_cell.angle_gamma   90.00
#
_symmetry.space_group_name_H-M   'P 1'
#
loop_
_entity.id
_entity.type
_entity.pdbx_description
1 polymer ?
#
loop_
_entity_poly.entity_id
_entity_poly.type
_entity_poly.pdbx_seq_one_letter_code
_entity_poly.pdbx_strand_id
1 'polypeptide(L)'
;MFSVIILRELNQKQEERLIEVLKKKKQAIGWTLDDIKGISPTFCMHRIILEEGAKDNIQPQRSINPTLKEVVMKEVLKLKDAEIIYHVLDSTWVSPIHVVPKKTGMML
;
A
#
# COMPACT_ATOMS: atom_id res chain seq x y z
N MET A 1 -1.59 -12.63 12.35
CA MET A 1 -0.48 -13.42 12.94
C MET A 1 0.75 -13.16 12.08
N PHE A 2 1.87 -12.74 12.64
CA PHE A 2 3.09 -12.46 11.86
C PHE A 2 4.00 -13.68 11.90
N SER A 3 4.42 -14.16 10.73
CA SER A 3 5.41 -15.23 10.61
C SER A 3 6.81 -14.61 10.61
N VAL A 4 7.65 -15.01 11.55
CA VAL A 4 9.05 -14.55 11.64
C VAL A 4 9.95 -15.76 11.44
N ILE A 5 10.87 -15.69 10.47
CA ILE A 5 11.90 -16.71 10.24
C ILE A 5 13.12 -16.31 11.07
N ILE A 6 13.58 -17.20 11.94
CA ILE A 6 14.75 -16.98 12.79
C ILE A 6 15.88 -17.94 12.40
N LEU A 7 17.12 -17.55 12.71
CA LEU A 7 18.30 -18.38 12.44
C LEU A 7 18.29 -19.63 13.34
N ARG A 8 18.66 -20.78 12.78
CA ARG A 8 18.66 -22.08 13.48
C ARG A 8 19.67 -22.17 14.64
N GLU A 9 20.68 -21.31 14.65
CA GLU A 9 21.83 -21.37 15.58
C GLU A 9 21.60 -20.63 16.89
N LEU A 10 20.39 -20.13 17.15
CA LEU A 10 20.04 -19.48 18.40
C LEU A 10 19.95 -20.51 19.53
N ASN A 11 20.59 -20.22 20.67
CA ASN A 11 20.34 -20.99 21.87
C ASN A 11 18.98 -20.60 22.50
N GLN A 12 18.45 -21.46 23.36
CA GLN A 12 17.13 -21.29 23.96
C GLN A 12 16.94 -19.92 24.64
N LYS A 13 17.96 -19.43 25.36
CA LYS A 13 17.90 -18.14 26.05
C LYS A 13 17.85 -16.96 25.07
N GLN A 14 18.56 -17.06 23.94
CA GLN A 14 18.51 -16.05 22.89
C GLN A 14 17.17 -16.05 22.16
N GLU A 15 16.61 -17.23 21.91
CA GLU A 15 15.28 -17.39 21.30
C GLU A 15 14.19 -16.77 22.18
N GLU A 16 14.18 -17.08 23.48
CA GLU A 16 13.23 -16.51 24.44
C GLU A 16 13.31 -14.97 24.47
N ARG A 17 14.54 -14.42 24.53
CA ARG A 17 14.76 -12.97 24.52
C ARG A 17 14.30 -12.33 23.21
N LEU A 18 14.54 -12.98 22.08
CA LEU A 18 14.09 -12.50 20.77
C LEU A 18 12.57 -12.47 20.69
N ILE A 19 11.89 -13.55 21.11
CA ILE A 19 10.43 -13.61 21.14
C ILE A 19 9.85 -12.49 22.02
N GLU A 20 10.44 -12.22 23.18
CA GLU A 20 10.01 -11.14 24.06
C GLU A 20 10.12 -9.77 23.38
N VAL A 21 11.25 -9.51 22.71
CA VAL A 21 11.46 -8.26 21.95
C VAL A 21 10.46 -8.15 20.81
N LEU A 22 10.23 -9.23 20.05
CA LEU A 22 9.29 -9.23 18.92
C LEU A 22 7.85 -8.99 19.39
N LYS A 23 7.44 -9.62 20.51
CA LYS A 23 6.13 -9.36 21.14
C LYS A 23 6.00 -7.91 21.59
N LYS A 24 7.06 -7.35 22.21
CA LYS A 24 7.09 -5.95 22.67
C LYS A 24 7.11 -4.95 21.51
N LYS A 25 7.69 -5.31 20.37
CA LYS A 25 7.89 -4.45 19.19
C LYS A 25 7.00 -4.86 18.01
N LYS A 26 5.85 -5.46 18.27
CA LYS A 26 4.92 -5.94 17.24
C LYS A 26 4.57 -4.88 16.18
N GLN A 27 4.36 -3.63 16.61
CA GLN A 27 4.07 -2.49 15.72
C GLN A 27 5.22 -2.13 14.77
N ALA A 28 6.47 -2.47 15.12
CA ALA A 28 7.62 -2.20 14.25
C ALA A 28 7.84 -3.28 13.18
N ILE A 29 7.27 -4.47 13.37
CA ILE A 29 7.54 -5.66 12.53
C ILE A 29 6.54 -5.79 11.38
N GLY A 30 5.31 -5.32 11.60
CA GLY A 30 4.28 -5.37 10.58
C GLY A 30 3.39 -4.15 10.68
N TRP A 31 3.29 -3.44 9.57
CA TRP A 31 2.29 -2.39 9.38
C TRP A 31 1.14 -3.02 8.62
N THR A 32 -0.05 -3.02 9.20
CA THR A 32 -1.29 -3.15 8.44
C THR A 32 -1.65 -1.79 7.83
N LEU A 33 -2.56 -1.74 6.86
CA LEU A 33 -3.03 -0.45 6.32
C LEU A 33 -3.59 0.45 7.43
N ASP A 34 -4.24 -0.15 8.44
CA ASP A 34 -4.78 0.56 9.60
C ASP A 34 -3.69 1.17 10.50
N ASP A 35 -2.48 0.61 10.48
CA ASP A 35 -1.33 1.13 11.24
C ASP A 35 -0.66 2.33 10.53
N ILE A 36 -0.90 2.51 9.23
CA ILE A 36 -0.37 3.62 8.43
C ILE A 36 -1.29 4.83 8.62
N LYS A 37 -1.21 5.45 9.79
CA LYS A 37 -1.89 6.74 10.02
C LYS A 37 -1.21 7.80 9.17
N GLY A 38 -1.91 8.28 8.15
CA GLY A 38 -1.43 9.38 7.31
C GLY A 38 -1.13 10.63 8.14
N ILE A 39 -0.25 11.49 7.61
CA ILE A 39 -0.03 12.82 8.19
C ILE A 39 -1.20 13.70 7.74
N SER A 40 -1.80 14.45 8.68
CA SER A 40 -2.87 15.39 8.34
C SER A 40 -2.41 16.37 7.27
N PRO A 41 -3.18 16.60 6.19
CA PRO A 41 -2.89 17.66 5.23
C PRO A 41 -2.79 19.05 5.86
N THR A 42 -3.41 19.26 7.03
CA THR A 42 -3.27 20.53 7.78
C THR A 42 -1.87 20.73 8.36
N PHE A 43 -1.13 19.66 8.59
CA PHE A 43 0.21 19.69 9.16
C PHE A 43 1.27 19.76 8.06
N CYS A 44 1.13 18.93 7.02
CA CYS A 44 2.07 18.91 5.91
C CYS A 44 1.37 18.42 4.63
N MET A 45 1.55 19.15 3.54
CA MET A 45 1.19 18.69 2.19
C MET A 45 2.44 18.68 1.33
N HIS A 46 2.65 17.56 0.63
CA HIS A 46 3.65 17.52 -0.41
C HIS A 46 3.12 18.21 -1.66
N ARG A 47 3.94 19.09 -2.26
CA ARG A 47 3.64 19.71 -3.55
C ARG A 47 4.60 19.15 -4.58
N ILE A 48 4.04 18.49 -5.58
CA ILE A 48 4.80 18.08 -6.77
C ILE A 48 5.05 19.33 -7.61
N ILE A 49 6.33 19.64 -7.86
CA ILE A 49 6.74 20.74 -8.74
C ILE A 49 6.81 20.19 -10.16
N LEU A 50 6.11 20.83 -11.10
CA LEU A 50 6.12 20.46 -12.52
C LEU A 50 7.17 21.27 -13.27
N GLU A 51 7.73 20.68 -14.32
CA GLU A 51 8.64 21.37 -15.24
C GLU A 51 7.91 22.47 -16.04
N GLU A 52 8.66 23.49 -16.47
CA GLU A 52 8.12 24.57 -17.28
C GLU A 52 7.57 24.04 -18.61
N GLY A 53 6.31 24.39 -18.93
CA GLY A 53 5.63 23.92 -20.14
C GLY A 53 4.94 22.56 -20.03
N ALA A 54 4.95 21.92 -18.85
CA ALA A 54 4.18 20.68 -18.62
C ALA A 54 2.68 20.92 -18.84
N LYS A 55 2.05 20.01 -19.60
CA LYS A 55 0.61 20.04 -19.91
C LYS A 55 -0.09 18.86 -19.28
N ASP A 56 -1.32 19.11 -18.86
CA ASP A 56 -2.25 18.08 -18.42
C ASP A 56 -2.57 17.11 -19.55
N ASN A 57 -2.87 15.86 -19.17
CA ASN A 57 -3.15 14.80 -20.12
C ASN A 57 -4.16 13.83 -19.52
N ILE A 58 -5.25 13.62 -20.26
CA ILE A 58 -6.25 12.61 -19.98
C ILE A 58 -5.99 11.43 -20.91
N GLN A 59 -5.36 10.39 -20.37
CA GLN A 59 -5.18 9.15 -21.10
C GLN A 59 -6.45 8.30 -21.01
N PRO A 60 -6.93 7.74 -22.14
CA PRO A 60 -8.10 6.89 -22.13
C PRO A 60 -7.85 5.61 -21.31
N GLN A 61 -8.82 5.23 -20.49
CA GLN A 61 -8.76 4.01 -19.70
C GLN A 61 -8.75 2.79 -20.62
N ARG A 62 -7.81 1.86 -20.39
CA ARG A 62 -7.74 0.61 -21.13
C ARG A 62 -8.84 -0.35 -20.66
N SER A 63 -9.36 -1.16 -21.58
CA SER A 63 -10.27 -2.24 -21.24
C SER A 63 -9.57 -3.27 -20.34
N ILE A 64 -10.23 -3.63 -19.24
CA ILE A 64 -9.75 -4.61 -18.27
C ILE A 64 -10.74 -5.77 -18.26
N ASN A 65 -10.24 -7.00 -18.20
CA ASN A 65 -11.08 -8.19 -18.04
C ASN A 65 -12.02 -8.03 -16.82
N PRO A 66 -13.32 -8.33 -16.94
CA PRO A 66 -14.29 -8.19 -15.83
C PRO A 66 -13.83 -8.81 -14.50
N THR A 67 -13.22 -9.99 -14.53
CA THR A 67 -12.71 -10.67 -13.33
C THR A 67 -11.58 -9.88 -12.66
N LEU A 68 -10.67 -9.31 -13.45
CA LEU A 68 -9.60 -8.46 -12.93
C LEU A 68 -10.15 -7.11 -12.44
N LYS A 69 -11.23 -6.61 -13.04
CA LYS A 69 -11.89 -5.37 -12.61
C LYS A 69 -12.44 -5.51 -11.18
N GLU A 70 -13.02 -6.64 -10.84
CA GLU A 70 -13.50 -6.92 -9.46
C GLU A 70 -12.36 -6.92 -8.44
N VAL A 71 -11.25 -7.59 -8.77
CA VAL A 71 -10.02 -7.58 -7.97
C VAL A 71 -9.48 -6.16 -7.76
N VAL A 72 -9.34 -5.40 -8.85
CA VAL A 72 -8.87 -4.00 -8.78
C VAL A 72 -9.80 -3.16 -7.91
N MET A 73 -11.11 -3.29 -8.07
CA MET A 73 -12.08 -2.53 -7.29
C MET A 73 -11.98 -2.83 -5.80
N LYS A 74 -11.78 -4.10 -5.43
CA LYS A 74 -11.59 -4.52 -4.03
C LYS A 74 -10.35 -3.89 -3.43
N GLU A 75 -9.24 -3.84 -4.16
CA GLU A 75 -8.00 -3.19 -3.70
C GLU A 75 -8.16 -1.66 -3.60
N VAL A 76 -8.83 -1.02 -4.56
CA VAL A 76 -9.15 0.42 -4.52
C VAL A 76 -10.02 0.76 -3.31
N LEU A 77 -11.04 -0.04 -3.01
CA LEU A 77 -11.89 0.16 -1.84
C LEU A 77 -11.11 0.04 -0.54
N LYS A 78 -10.21 -0.95 -0.40
CA LYS A 78 -9.33 -1.06 0.78
C LYS A 78 -8.49 0.20 1.00
N LEU A 79 -7.95 0.78 -0.07
CA LEU A 79 -7.16 2.02 0.02
C LEU A 79 -8.02 3.23 0.39
N LYS A 80 -9.27 3.27 -0.10
CA LYS A 80 -10.23 4.33 0.22
C LYS A 80 -10.68 4.25 1.68
N ASP A 81 -11.00 3.05 2.16
CA ASP A 81 -11.43 2.81 3.54
C ASP A 81 -10.31 3.14 4.55
N ALA A 82 -9.05 2.97 4.15
CA ALA A 82 -7.87 3.39 4.90
C ALA A 82 -7.53 4.89 4.75
N GLU A 83 -8.37 5.68 4.06
CA GLU A 83 -8.18 7.12 3.80
C GLU A 83 -6.86 7.48 3.07
N ILE A 84 -6.24 6.52 2.38
CA ILE A 84 -5.00 6.74 1.61
C ILE A 84 -5.32 7.43 0.27
N ILE A 85 -6.48 7.09 -0.32
CA ILE A 85 -6.98 7.71 -1.55
C ILE A 85 -8.38 8.28 -1.31
N TYR A 86 -8.75 9.30 -2.08
CA TYR A 86 -10.05 9.94 -2.02
C TYR A 86 -10.58 10.24 -3.42
N HIS A 87 -11.88 10.55 -3.51
CA HIS A 87 -12.51 10.86 -4.77
C HIS A 87 -12.13 12.27 -5.25
N VAL A 88 -11.74 12.38 -6.53
CA VAL A 88 -11.54 13.65 -7.22
C VAL A 88 -12.60 13.72 -8.32
N LEU A 89 -13.39 14.81 -8.35
CA LEU A 89 -14.52 14.94 -9.27
C LEU A 89 -14.05 15.05 -10.72
N ASP A 90 -13.22 16.05 -11.04
CA ASP A 90 -12.83 16.38 -12.42
C ASP A 90 -11.32 16.62 -12.54
N SER A 91 -10.52 15.54 -12.55
CA SER A 91 -9.07 15.65 -12.77
C SER A 91 -8.76 15.78 -14.27
N THR A 92 -7.96 16.78 -14.64
CA THR A 92 -7.39 16.87 -15.99
C THR A 92 -6.13 16.02 -16.17
N TRP A 93 -5.65 15.41 -15.09
CA TRP A 93 -4.54 14.44 -15.09
C TRP A 93 -5.09 13.05 -14.85
N VAL A 94 -5.15 12.24 -15.91
CA VAL A 94 -5.66 10.86 -15.83
C VAL A 94 -4.67 9.92 -16.51
N SER A 95 -4.22 8.92 -15.75
CA SER A 95 -3.41 7.82 -16.24
C SER A 95 -4.20 6.51 -16.11
N PRO A 96 -4.13 5.58 -17.09
CA PRO A 96 -4.88 4.35 -17.04
C PRO A 96 -4.35 3.41 -15.95
N ILE A 97 -5.25 2.68 -15.30
CA ILE A 97 -4.86 1.62 -14.35
C ILE A 97 -4.21 0.46 -15.10
N HIS A 98 -3.04 0.04 -14.64
CA HIS A 98 -2.33 -1.13 -15.14
C HIS A 98 -2.31 -2.25 -14.10
N VAL A 99 -2.81 -3.44 -14.47
CA VAL A 99 -2.87 -4.61 -13.58
C VAL A 99 -1.63 -5.48 -13.81
N VAL A 100 -0.86 -5.71 -12.76
CA VAL A 100 0.34 -6.55 -12.79
C VAL A 100 0.18 -7.71 -11.82
N PRO A 101 0.27 -8.97 -12.28
CA PRO A 101 0.25 -10.13 -11.40
C PRO A 101 1.45 -10.12 -10.45
N LYS A 102 1.20 -10.36 -9.14
CA LYS A 102 2.29 -10.53 -8.17
C LYS A 102 2.87 -11.94 -8.27
N LYS A 103 4.21 -12.06 -8.20
CA LYS A 103 4.96 -13.33 -8.31
C LYS A 103 4.58 -14.41 -7.29
N THR A 104 3.91 -14.06 -6.20
CA THR A 104 3.51 -15.00 -5.13
C THR A 104 2.28 -15.85 -5.47
N GLY A 105 1.72 -15.78 -6.68
CA GLY A 105 0.59 -16.64 -7.12
C GLY A 105 -0.75 -16.33 -6.44
N MET A 106 -0.76 -15.46 -5.43
CA MET A 106 -1.98 -14.93 -4.84
C MET A 106 -2.48 -13.77 -5.72
N MET A 107 -3.53 -14.04 -6.51
CA MET A 107 -4.46 -13.00 -6.91
C MET A 107 -5.28 -12.64 -5.66
N LEU A 108 -5.08 -11.45 -5.10
CA LEU A 108 -5.92 -10.92 -4.02
C LEU A 108 -7.21 -10.32 -4.57
#